data_AF-H3ZBE8-F1
#
_entry.id   AF-H3ZBE8-F1
#
_cell.length_a   1.000
_cell.length_b   1.000
_cell.length_c   1.000
_cell.angle_alpha   90.00
_cell.angle_beta   90.00
_cell.angle_gamma   90.00
#
_symmetry.space_group_name_H-M   'P 1'
#
loop_
_entity.id
_entity.type
_entity.pdbx_description
1 polymer ?
#
loop_
_entity_poly.entity_id
_entity_poly.type
_entity_poly.pdbx_seq_one_letter_code
_entity_poly.pdbx_strand_id
1 'polypeptide(L)'
;MNIILITVALAALAILLLLTAVFGYQRLRQQAEQLGILQQQFDAAQSQNQQLHAELEELRSGLIGVGQRVLKMQEQQQGLRQDLDELQQQQQVIALSDPESKIYSRAVKMVELGADLEEIIRECELPRAEAELLFNLHRQQRGQ
;
A
#
# COMPACT_ATOMS: atom_id res chain seq x y z
N MET A 1 79.88 26.27 56.03
CA MET A 1 79.66 25.34 54.91
C MET A 1 78.33 24.57 55.04
N ASN A 2 78.06 23.90 56.16
CA ASN A 2 76.88 23.04 56.31
C ASN A 2 75.52 23.77 56.31
N ILE A 3 75.42 24.96 56.91
CA ILE A 3 74.16 25.74 56.95
C ILE A 3 73.71 26.13 55.53
N ILE A 4 74.64 26.54 54.68
CA ILE A 4 74.35 26.94 53.28
C ILE A 4 73.80 25.75 52.49
N LEU A 5 74.41 24.56 52.64
CA LEU A 5 73.94 23.33 52.00
C LEU A 5 72.51 22.96 52.42
N ILE A 6 72.17 23.09 53.71
CA ILE A 6 70.82 22.81 54.22
C ILE A 6 69.79 23.78 53.62
N THR A 7 70.10 25.08 53.53
CA THR A 7 69.18 26.07 52.95
C THR A 7 68.92 25.85 51.47
N VAL A 8 69.96 25.48 50.70
CA VAL A 8 69.83 25.17 49.27
C VAL A 8 69.00 23.90 49.07
N ALA A 9 69.22 22.86 49.88
CA ALA A 9 68.45 21.62 49.81
C ALA A 9 66.96 21.84 50.12
N LEU A 10 66.63 22.63 51.14
CA LEU A 10 65.25 23.00 51.47
C LEU A 10 64.57 23.79 50.35
N ALA A 11 65.27 24.76 49.76
CA ALA A 11 64.74 25.52 48.63
C ALA A 11 64.48 24.63 47.42
N ALA A 12 65.39 23.71 47.10
CA ALA A 12 65.22 22.75 46.02
C ALA A 12 64.02 21.81 46.25
N LEU A 13 63.84 21.33 47.50
CA LEU A 13 62.70 20.49 47.87
C LEU A 13 61.38 21.25 47.72
N ALA A 14 61.31 22.51 48.17
CA ALA A 14 60.13 23.35 48.06
C ALA A 14 59.75 23.59 46.59
N ILE A 15 60.74 23.87 45.73
CA ILE A 15 60.51 24.04 44.29
C ILE A 15 60.01 22.73 43.67
N LEU A 16 60.58 21.59 44.03
CA LEU A 16 60.15 20.30 43.51
C LEU A 16 58.71 19.97 43.92
N LEU A 17 58.31 20.27 45.16
CA LEU A 17 56.92 20.10 45.62
C LEU A 17 55.94 21.04 44.91
N LEU A 18 56.35 22.29 44.64
CA LEU A 18 55.52 23.21 43.86
C LEU A 18 55.33 22.73 42.42
N LEU A 19 56.39 22.24 41.78
CA LEU A 19 56.32 21.72 40.42
C LEU A 19 55.41 20.49 40.31
N THR A 20 55.50 19.54 41.25
CA THR A 20 54.62 18.35 41.24
C THR A 20 53.17 18.72 41.53
N ALA A 21 52.92 19.66 42.45
CA ALA A 21 51.58 20.16 42.73
C ALA A 21 50.95 20.86 41.51
N VAL A 22 51.71 21.72 40.82
CA VAL A 22 51.24 22.41 39.61
C VAL A 22 50.99 21.41 38.48
N PHE A 23 51.89 20.45 38.26
CA PHE A 23 51.71 19.42 37.23
C PHE A 23 50.50 18.53 37.54
N GLY A 24 50.29 18.14 38.80
CA GLY A 24 49.11 17.41 39.25
C GLY A 24 47.82 18.18 39.01
N TYR A 25 47.80 19.47 39.35
CA TYR A 25 46.64 20.34 39.14
C TYR A 25 46.32 20.52 37.64
N GLN A 26 47.34 20.70 36.80
CA GLN A 26 47.17 20.79 35.35
C GLN A 26 46.61 19.49 34.75
N ARG A 27 47.14 18.33 35.16
CA ARG A 27 46.60 17.04 34.73
C ARG A 27 45.16 16.84 35.16
N LEU A 28 44.82 17.20 36.39
CA LEU A 28 43.45 17.07 36.88
C LEU A 28 42.49 17.97 36.09
N ARG A 29 42.90 19.20 35.76
CA ARG A 29 42.12 20.08 34.88
C ARG A 29 41.94 19.49 33.48
N GLN A 30 43.01 18.98 32.86
CA GLN A 30 42.92 18.36 31.54
C GLN A 30 41.98 17.15 31.54
N GLN A 31 42.04 16.31 32.58
CA GLN A 31 41.12 15.17 32.71
C GLN A 31 39.67 15.61 32.91
N ALA A 32 39.43 16.66 33.70
CA ALA A 32 38.10 17.22 33.89
C ALA A 32 37.51 17.77 32.58
N GLU A 33 38.32 18.45 31.76
CA GLU A 33 37.90 18.94 30.44
C GLU A 33 37.59 17.78 29.47
N GLN A 34 38.45 16.74 29.44
CA GLN A 34 38.22 15.56 28.60
C GLN A 34 36.95 14.82 28.99
N LEU A 35 36.69 14.66 30.29
CA LEU A 35 35.44 14.07 30.79
C LEU A 35 34.23 14.91 30.39
N GLY A 36 34.33 16.23 30.47
CA GLY A 36 33.27 17.15 30.03
C GLY A 36 32.92 16.98 28.55
N ILE A 37 33.94 16.89 27.68
CA ILE A 37 33.74 16.67 26.24
C ILE A 37 33.11 15.29 25.98
N LEU A 38 33.60 14.25 26.64
CA LEU A 38 33.07 12.90 26.46
C LEU A 38 31.62 12.80 26.92
N GLN A 39 31.27 13.47 28.01
CA GLN A 39 29.91 13.54 28.52
C GLN A 39 28.98 14.29 27.55
N GLN A 40 29.44 15.41 26.98
CA GLN A 40 28.69 16.10 25.93
C GLN A 40 28.45 15.24 24.68
N GLN A 41 29.46 14.46 24.26
CA GLN A 41 29.29 13.52 23.14
C GLN A 41 28.29 12.42 23.48
N PHE A 42 28.32 11.91 24.71
CA PHE A 42 27.37 10.91 25.17
C PHE A 42 25.94 11.46 25.19
N ASP A 43 25.74 12.65 25.76
CA ASP A 43 24.44 13.31 25.82
C ASP A 43 23.89 13.61 24.41
N ALA A 44 24.75 14.06 23.49
CA ALA A 44 24.39 14.30 22.10
C ALA A 44 23.99 13.00 21.38
N ALA A 45 24.76 11.93 21.55
CA ALA A 45 24.45 10.62 20.99
C ALA A 45 23.14 10.05 21.57
N GLN A 46 22.91 10.21 22.87
CA GLN A 46 21.68 9.79 23.52
C GLN A 46 20.47 10.58 22.99
N SER A 47 20.60 11.90 22.82
CA SER A 47 19.55 12.74 22.25
C SER A 47 19.22 12.34 20.80
N GLN A 48 20.24 12.09 19.97
CA GLN A 48 20.05 11.59 18.60
C GLN A 48 19.33 10.23 18.60
N ASN A 49 19.70 9.33 19.50
CA ASN A 49 19.07 8.04 19.62
C ASN A 49 17.58 8.15 20.01
N GLN A 50 17.26 9.04 20.95
CA GLN A 50 15.87 9.34 21.33
C GLN A 50 15.06 9.92 20.16
N GLN A 51 15.64 10.81 19.36
CA GLN A 51 14.99 11.36 18.16
C GLN A 51 14.70 10.26 17.14
N LEU A 52 15.69 9.41 16.83
CA LEU A 52 15.51 8.27 15.93
C LEU A 52 14.43 7.31 16.43
N HIS A 53 14.39 7.04 17.74
CA HIS A 53 13.33 6.21 18.33
C HIS A 53 11.94 6.84 18.17
N ALA A 54 11.82 8.16 18.32
CA ALA A 54 10.56 8.86 18.11
C ALA A 54 10.12 8.81 16.64
N GLU A 55 11.03 9.05 15.70
CA GLU A 55 10.77 8.94 14.26
C GLU A 55 10.34 7.52 13.86
N LEU A 56 11.00 6.49 14.40
CA LEU A 56 10.61 5.10 14.16
C LEU A 56 9.21 4.78 14.66
N GLU A 57 8.82 5.30 15.82
CA GLU A 57 7.47 5.07 16.36
C GLU A 57 6.41 5.80 15.52
N GLU A 58 6.71 7.01 15.03
CA GLU A 58 5.85 7.73 14.08
C GLU A 58 5.69 6.95 12.77
N LEU A 59 6.80 6.46 12.19
CA LEU A 59 6.77 5.62 11.00
C LEU A 59 5.96 4.33 11.23
N ARG A 60 6.14 3.68 12.38
CA ARG A 60 5.40 2.47 12.75
C ARG A 60 3.89 2.74 12.81
N SER A 61 3.49 3.83 13.46
CA SER A 61 2.10 4.27 13.49
C SER A 61 1.56 4.55 12.08
N GLY A 62 2.34 5.25 11.26
CA GLY A 62 2.03 5.51 9.85
C GLY A 62 1.84 4.22 9.04
N LEU A 63 2.73 3.24 9.19
CA LEU A 63 2.65 1.95 8.52
C LEU A 63 1.41 1.16 8.93
N ILE A 64 1.04 1.18 10.22
CA ILE A 64 -0.20 0.54 10.70
C ILE A 64 -1.41 1.19 10.03
N GLY A 65 -1.44 2.53 9.95
CA GLY A 65 -2.50 3.27 9.27
C GLY A 65 -2.61 2.93 7.78
N VAL A 66 -1.48 2.80 7.09
CA VAL A 66 -1.44 2.35 5.69
C VAL A 66 -1.96 0.91 5.57
N GLY A 67 -1.51 -0.01 6.42
CA GLY A 67 -1.98 -1.39 6.43
C GLY A 67 -3.50 -1.50 6.60
N GLN A 68 -4.09 -0.72 7.51
CA GLN A 68 -5.54 -0.67 7.69
C GLN A 68 -6.27 -0.14 6.45
N ARG A 69 -5.72 0.87 5.76
CA ARG A 69 -6.30 1.38 4.51
C ARG A 69 -6.23 0.36 3.38
N VAL A 70 -5.13 -0.37 3.27
CA VAL A 70 -4.98 -1.46 2.29
C VAL A 70 -6.02 -2.56 2.55
N LEU A 71 -6.20 -2.98 3.80
CA LEU A 71 -7.23 -3.96 4.16
C LEU A 71 -8.63 -3.49 3.78
N LYS A 72 -8.99 -2.23 4.08
CA LYS A 72 -10.27 -1.64 3.66
C LYS A 72 -10.43 -1.62 2.14
N MET A 73 -9.39 -1.26 1.40
CA MET A 73 -9.42 -1.28 -0.06
C MET A 73 -9.60 -2.70 -0.61
N GLN A 74 -8.97 -3.71 0.01
CA GLN A 74 -9.15 -5.11 -0.37
C GLN A 74 -10.59 -5.59 -0.11
N GLU A 75 -11.17 -5.22 1.03
CA GLU A 75 -12.57 -5.52 1.35
C GLU A 75 -13.54 -4.87 0.36
N GLN A 76 -13.34 -3.58 0.06
CA GLN A 76 -14.13 -2.88 -0.96
C GLN A 76 -13.97 -3.51 -2.34
N GLN A 77 -12.75 -3.89 -2.73
CA GLN A 77 -12.50 -4.57 -4.00
C GLN A 77 -13.20 -5.93 -4.06
N GLN A 78 -13.24 -6.66 -2.96
CA GLN A 78 -13.94 -7.93 -2.88
C GLN A 78 -15.46 -7.74 -2.98
N GLY A 79 -16.02 -6.74 -2.31
CA GLY A 79 -17.44 -6.37 -2.44
C GLY A 79 -17.79 -5.99 -3.89
N LEU A 80 -17.01 -5.12 -4.52
CA LEU A 80 -17.21 -4.75 -5.93
C LEU A 80 -17.16 -5.97 -6.87
N ARG A 81 -16.28 -6.94 -6.60
CA ARG A 81 -16.22 -8.18 -7.39
C ARG A 81 -17.48 -9.03 -7.22
N GLN A 82 -18.00 -9.14 -5.99
CA GLN A 82 -19.25 -9.84 -5.73
C GLN A 82 -20.43 -9.17 -6.44
N ASP A 83 -20.51 -7.83 -6.36
CA ASP A 83 -21.56 -7.06 -7.05
C ASP A 83 -21.50 -7.27 -8.58
N LEU A 84 -20.29 -7.30 -9.15
CA LEU A 84 -20.09 -7.58 -10.58
C LEU A 84 -20.52 -9.00 -10.96
N ASP A 85 -20.20 -10.00 -10.14
CA ASP A 85 -20.60 -11.38 -10.38
C ASP A 85 -22.14 -11.52 -10.32
N GLU A 86 -22.79 -10.87 -9.36
CA GLU A 86 -24.26 -10.82 -9.24
C GLU A 86 -24.90 -10.14 -10.46
N LEU A 87 -24.34 -9.02 -10.90
CA LEU A 87 -24.78 -8.33 -12.11
C LEU A 87 -24.61 -9.18 -13.36
N GLN A 88 -23.50 -9.92 -13.48
CA GLN A 88 -23.31 -10.86 -14.59
C GLN A 88 -24.33 -12.01 -14.56
N GLN A 89 -24.65 -12.53 -13.38
CA GLN A 89 -25.69 -13.55 -13.24
C GLN A 89 -27.07 -13.00 -13.62
N GLN A 90 -27.44 -11.81 -13.13
CA GLN A 90 -28.69 -11.15 -13.54
C GLN A 90 -28.76 -10.91 -15.05
N GLN A 91 -27.66 -10.44 -15.67
CA GLN A 91 -27.60 -10.26 -17.11
C GLN A 91 -27.78 -11.59 -17.87
N GLN A 92 -27.16 -12.69 -17.39
CA GLN A 92 -27.38 -14.01 -17.97
C GLN A 92 -28.83 -14.46 -17.85
N VAL A 93 -29.46 -14.26 -16.69
CA VAL A 93 -30.87 -14.58 -16.47
C VAL A 93 -31.75 -13.76 -17.42
N ILE A 94 -31.53 -12.45 -17.57
CA ILE A 94 -32.28 -11.61 -18.50
C ILE A 94 -32.09 -12.09 -19.95
N ALA A 95 -30.86 -12.37 -20.36
CA ALA A 95 -30.58 -12.88 -21.71
C ALA A 95 -31.23 -14.25 -21.98
N LEU A 96 -31.37 -15.11 -20.97
CA LEU A 96 -32.02 -16.42 -21.08
C LEU A 96 -33.54 -16.34 -20.97
N SER A 97 -34.05 -15.32 -20.28
CA SER A 97 -35.45 -15.14 -19.90
C SER A 97 -36.22 -14.24 -20.87
N ASP A 98 -35.67 -13.89 -22.04
CA ASP A 98 -36.44 -13.33 -23.14
C ASP A 98 -36.98 -14.49 -24.01
N PRO A 99 -38.18 -15.01 -23.73
CA PRO A 99 -38.72 -16.18 -24.42
C PRO A 99 -39.07 -15.82 -25.85
N GLU A 100 -39.48 -14.56 -26.08
CA GLU A 100 -39.79 -14.04 -27.40
C GLU A 100 -38.57 -14.07 -28.31
N SER A 101 -37.39 -13.65 -27.83
CA SER A 101 -36.15 -13.74 -28.62
C SER A 101 -35.82 -15.16 -29.11
N LYS A 102 -36.16 -16.20 -28.33
CA LYS A 102 -35.99 -17.61 -28.71
C LYS A 102 -37.00 -18.05 -29.75
N ILE A 103 -38.25 -17.60 -29.65
CA ILE A 103 -39.28 -17.88 -30.65
C ILE A 103 -38.93 -17.21 -31.98
N TYR A 104 -38.51 -15.94 -31.95
CA TYR A 104 -38.07 -15.21 -33.15
C TYR A 104 -36.84 -15.84 -33.80
N SER A 105 -35.80 -16.19 -33.02
CA SER A 105 -34.59 -16.85 -33.56
C SER A 105 -34.87 -18.25 -34.11
N ARG A 106 -35.82 -19.00 -33.54
CA ARG A 106 -36.30 -20.27 -34.09
C ARG A 106 -37.07 -20.06 -35.40
N ALA A 107 -38.01 -19.12 -35.44
CA ALA A 107 -38.79 -18.79 -36.63
C ALA A 107 -37.88 -18.39 -37.80
N VAL A 108 -36.87 -17.55 -37.55
CA VAL A 108 -35.87 -17.15 -38.55
C VAL A 108 -35.13 -18.34 -39.13
N LYS A 109 -34.65 -19.28 -38.30
CA LYS A 109 -33.99 -20.51 -38.80
C LYS A 109 -34.93 -21.38 -39.64
N MET A 110 -36.22 -21.46 -39.28
CA MET A 110 -37.20 -22.21 -40.08
C MET A 110 -37.41 -21.57 -41.45
N VAL A 111 -37.47 -20.23 -41.52
CA VAL A 111 -37.48 -19.50 -42.82
C VAL A 111 -36.22 -19.80 -43.63
N GLU A 112 -35.04 -19.83 -42.98
CA GLU A 112 -33.79 -20.15 -43.66
C GLU A 112 -33.77 -21.57 -44.22
N LEU A 113 -34.32 -22.53 -43.49
CA LEU A 113 -34.45 -23.92 -43.93
C LEU A 113 -35.56 -24.13 -44.99
N GLY A 114 -36.33 -23.08 -45.30
CA GLY A 114 -37.36 -23.10 -46.34
C GLY A 114 -38.73 -23.57 -45.86
N ALA A 115 -39.01 -23.51 -44.55
CA ALA A 115 -40.35 -23.76 -44.00
C ALA A 115 -41.38 -22.77 -44.57
N ASP A 116 -42.62 -23.22 -44.74
CA ASP A 116 -43.70 -22.39 -45.25
C ASP A 116 -44.25 -21.44 -44.18
N LEU A 117 -44.92 -20.35 -44.61
CA LEU A 117 -45.47 -19.34 -43.71
C LEU A 117 -46.45 -19.96 -42.69
N GLU A 118 -47.32 -20.86 -43.15
CA GLU A 118 -48.32 -21.51 -42.29
C GLU A 118 -47.68 -22.45 -41.25
N GLU A 119 -46.54 -23.05 -41.60
CA GLU A 119 -45.76 -23.93 -40.71
C GLU A 119 -45.10 -23.13 -39.58
N ILE A 120 -44.55 -21.96 -39.88
CA ILE A 120 -43.93 -21.06 -38.89
C ILE A 120 -44.99 -20.50 -37.92
N ILE A 121 -46.15 -20.09 -38.44
CA ILE A 121 -47.28 -19.61 -37.61
C ILE A 121 -47.70 -20.69 -36.60
N ARG A 122 -47.78 -21.94 -37.07
CA ARG A 122 -48.22 -23.06 -36.23
C ARG A 122 -47.17 -23.50 -35.21
N GLU A 123 -45.91 -23.55 -35.59
CA GLU A 123 -44.83 -24.14 -34.79
C GLU A 123 -44.14 -23.14 -33.86
N CYS A 124 -44.15 -21.86 -34.22
CA CYS A 124 -43.61 -20.76 -33.41
C CYS A 124 -44.73 -19.94 -32.74
N GLU A 125 -46.01 -20.28 -32.97
CA GLU A 125 -47.19 -19.60 -32.40
C GLU A 125 -47.21 -18.07 -32.64
N LEU A 126 -46.58 -17.61 -33.73
CA LEU A 126 -46.48 -16.20 -34.07
C LEU A 126 -47.78 -15.69 -34.73
N PRO A 127 -48.24 -14.47 -34.41
CA PRO A 127 -49.29 -13.78 -35.15
C PRO A 127 -48.95 -13.71 -36.65
N ARG A 128 -49.97 -13.86 -37.49
CA ARG A 128 -49.81 -13.86 -38.95
C ARG A 128 -49.04 -12.64 -39.48
N ALA A 129 -49.31 -11.45 -38.94
CA ALA A 129 -48.65 -10.22 -39.34
C ALA A 129 -47.14 -10.22 -39.03
N GLU A 130 -46.72 -10.83 -37.91
CA GLU A 130 -45.30 -10.94 -37.52
C GLU A 130 -44.56 -12.00 -38.36
N ALA A 131 -45.21 -13.14 -38.60
CA ALA A 131 -44.66 -14.18 -39.47
C ALA A 131 -44.49 -13.68 -40.92
N GLU A 132 -45.47 -12.94 -41.46
CA GLU A 132 -45.39 -12.33 -42.78
C GLU A 132 -44.25 -11.31 -42.87
N LEU A 133 -44.05 -10.48 -41.83
CA LEU A 133 -42.95 -9.51 -41.77
C LEU A 133 -41.58 -10.21 -41.79
N LEU A 134 -41.37 -11.23 -40.95
CA LEU A 134 -40.11 -11.98 -40.87
C LEU A 134 -39.76 -12.65 -42.21
N PHE A 135 -40.77 -13.23 -42.87
CA PHE A 135 -40.64 -13.92 -44.15
C PHE A 135 -40.26 -12.95 -45.28
N ASN A 136 -40.92 -11.78 -45.33
CA ASN A 136 -40.62 -10.74 -46.32
C ASN A 136 -39.23 -10.12 -46.12
N LEU A 137 -38.85 -9.85 -44.86
CA LEU A 137 -37.53 -9.29 -44.54
C LEU A 137 -36.39 -10.24 -44.95
N HIS A 138 -36.52 -11.54 -44.67
CA HIS A 138 -35.51 -12.53 -45.04
C HIS A 138 -35.46 -12.82 -46.54
N ARG A 139 -36.61 -12.81 -47.24
CA ARG A 139 -36.63 -12.93 -48.71
C ARG A 139 -36.01 -11.71 -49.39
N GLN A 140 -36.18 -10.52 -48.82
CA GLN A 140 -35.53 -9.30 -49.30
C GLN A 140 -34.02 -9.33 -49.09
N GLN A 141 -33.53 -9.93 -47.99
CA GLN A 141 -32.09 -10.11 -47.75
C GLN A 141 -31.45 -11.21 -48.62
N ARG A 142 -32.17 -12.27 -48.99
CA ARG A 142 -31.70 -13.29 -49.96
C ARG A 142 -31.78 -12.85 -51.43
N GLY A 143 -32.55 -11.80 -51.70
CA GLY A 143 -32.78 -11.25 -53.04
C GLY A 143 -31.77 -10.18 -53.48
N GLN A 144 -30.67 -10.00 -52.74
CA GLN A 144 -29.50 -9.18 -53.11
C GLN A 144 -28.26 -10.04 -53.30
#